data_AF-A0A9I9CCQ7-F1
#
_entry.id   AF-A0A9I9CCQ7-F1
#
_cell.length_a   1.000
_cell.length_b   1.000
_cell.length_c   1.000
_cell.angle_alpha   90.00
_cell.angle_beta   90.00
_cell.angle_gamma   90.00
#
_symmetry.space_group_name_H-M   'P 1'
#
loop_
_entity.id
_entity.type
_entity.pdbx_description
1 polymer ?
#
loop_
_entity_poly.entity_id
_entity_poly.type
_entity_poly.pdbx_seq_one_letter_code
_entity_poly.pdbx_strand_id
1 'polypeptide(L)'
;MIPERIFIQTLIGRVLADDIYMGPRCIGVRNQDIGIGLINRFITFQTQPISIRTPFTCRSTSWICRLCYGRSPTHGDLVELGEAVGIIAGQSIGEPGTQLTLRTFHT
;
A
#
# COMPACT_ATOMS: atom_id res chain seq x y z
N MET A 1 13.25 -9.05 -13.44
CA MET A 1 11.82 -9.20 -13.13
C MET A 1 11.67 -9.19 -11.62
N ILE A 2 10.75 -8.40 -11.06
CA ILE A 2 10.47 -8.41 -9.62
C ILE A 2 9.80 -9.75 -9.28
N PRO A 3 10.26 -10.49 -8.24
CA PRO A 3 9.61 -11.70 -7.78
C PRO A 3 8.13 -11.47 -7.44
N GLU A 4 7.23 -12.38 -7.80
CA GLU A 4 5.78 -12.27 -7.55
C GLU A 4 5.45 -11.93 -6.09
N ARG A 5 6.22 -12.48 -5.14
CA ARG A 5 6.06 -12.20 -3.71
C ARG A 5 6.22 -10.72 -3.38
N ILE A 6 7.23 -10.06 -3.95
CA ILE A 6 7.51 -8.63 -3.74
C ILE A 6 6.42 -7.79 -4.39
N PHE A 7 5.94 -8.20 -5.56
CA PHE A 7 4.84 -7.54 -6.26
C PHE A 7 3.54 -7.55 -5.42
N ILE A 8 3.16 -8.71 -4.87
CA ILE A 8 1.99 -8.85 -4.00
C ILE A 8 2.14 -7.98 -2.76
N GLN A 9 3.30 -8.06 -2.08
CA GLN A 9 3.56 -7.28 -0.85
C GLN A 9 3.53 -5.77 -1.08
N THR A 10 3.91 -5.31 -2.26
CA THR A 10 3.95 -3.87 -2.57
C THR A 10 2.55 -3.32 -2.87
N LEU A 11 1.71 -4.10 -3.55
CA LEU A 11 0.39 -3.66 -4.02
C LEU A 11 -0.73 -3.88 -3.01
N ILE A 12 -0.63 -4.90 -2.16
CA ILE A 12 -1.71 -5.24 -1.23
C ILE A 12 -2.04 -4.05 -0.32
N GLY A 13 -3.31 -3.69 -0.28
CA GLY A 13 -3.81 -2.57 0.52
C GLY A 13 -3.47 -1.17 0.02
N ARG A 14 -2.88 -1.05 -1.17
CA ARG A 14 -2.80 0.23 -1.90
C ARG A 14 -4.08 0.52 -2.65
N VAL A 15 -4.18 1.72 -3.20
CA VAL A 15 -5.37 2.21 -3.93
C VAL A 15 -4.95 2.61 -5.33
N LEU A 16 -5.77 2.27 -6.33
CA LEU A 16 -5.53 2.64 -7.73
C LEU A 16 -5.61 4.15 -7.94
N ALA A 17 -4.62 4.70 -8.64
CA ALA A 17 -4.61 6.11 -9.04
C ALA A 17 -5.41 6.37 -10.31
N ASP A 18 -5.42 5.40 -11.23
CA ASP A 18 -6.06 5.42 -12.53
C ASP A 18 -6.88 4.14 -12.76
N ASP A 19 -7.82 4.20 -13.70
CA ASP A 19 -8.53 3.02 -14.17
C ASP A 19 -7.58 2.09 -14.95
N ILE A 20 -7.79 0.79 -14.82
CA ILE A 20 -7.03 -0.23 -15.56
C ILE A 20 -7.97 -0.95 -16.51
N TYR A 21 -7.65 -0.87 -17.80
CA TYR A 21 -8.40 -1.50 -18.87
C TYR A 21 -7.60 -2.62 -19.52
N MET A 22 -8.32 -3.64 -20.00
CA MET A 22 -7.82 -4.66 -20.90
C MET A 22 -8.71 -4.66 -22.13
N GLY A 23 -8.21 -4.03 -23.19
CA GLY A 23 -9.02 -3.71 -24.36
C GLY A 23 -10.25 -2.86 -23.95
N PRO A 24 -11.49 -3.27 -24.29
CA PRO A 24 -12.69 -2.53 -23.93
C PRO A 24 -13.17 -2.78 -22.48
N ARG A 25 -12.55 -3.72 -21.74
CA ARG A 25 -13.03 -4.14 -20.41
C ARG A 25 -12.24 -3.46 -19.30
N CYS A 26 -12.95 -2.80 -18.37
CA CYS A 26 -12.35 -2.29 -17.13
C CYS A 26 -12.10 -3.46 -16.15
N ILE A 27 -10.86 -3.58 -15.67
CA ILE A 27 -10.43 -4.59 -14.68
C ILE A 27 -10.44 -4.01 -13.27
N GLY A 28 -10.03 -2.75 -13.13
CA GLY A 28 -9.97 -2.04 -11.85
C GLY A 28 -10.28 -0.58 -12.05
N VAL A 29 -11.03 -0.01 -11.13
CA VAL A 29 -11.50 1.39 -11.20
C VAL A 29 -10.59 2.26 -10.34
N ARG A 30 -10.42 3.51 -10.75
CA ARG A 30 -9.75 4.55 -9.97
C ARG A 30 -10.32 4.62 -8.56
N ASN A 31 -9.45 4.82 -7.57
CA ASN A 31 -9.76 4.84 -6.14
C ASN A 31 -10.24 3.51 -5.55
N GLN A 32 -10.20 2.41 -6.31
CA GLN A 32 -10.47 1.09 -5.78
C GLN A 32 -9.28 0.58 -4.96
N ASP A 33 -9.58 -0.08 -3.84
CA ASP A 33 -8.57 -0.75 -3.02
C ASP A 33 -8.06 -2.03 -3.69
N ILE A 34 -6.76 -2.29 -3.56
CA ILE A 34 -6.11 -3.43 -4.19
C ILE A 34 -6.07 -4.59 -3.18
N GLY A 35 -7.07 -5.46 -3.30
CA GLY A 35 -7.13 -6.73 -2.59
C GLY A 35 -6.52 -7.91 -3.37
N ILE A 36 -6.46 -9.07 -2.72
CA ILE A 36 -5.91 -10.33 -3.28
C ILE A 36 -6.60 -10.70 -4.61
N GLY A 37 -7.92 -10.52 -4.71
CA GLY A 37 -8.67 -10.80 -5.94
C GLY A 37 -8.24 -9.95 -7.14
N LEU A 38 -7.92 -8.67 -6.92
CA LEU A 38 -7.45 -7.76 -7.96
C LEU A 38 -6.00 -8.09 -8.36
N ILE A 39 -5.15 -8.40 -7.37
CA ILE A 39 -3.75 -8.78 -7.57
C ILE A 39 -3.63 -10.05 -8.41
N ASN A 40 -4.42 -11.08 -8.10
CA ASN A 40 -4.41 -12.33 -8.88
C ASN A 40 -4.72 -12.07 -10.36
N ARG A 41 -5.67 -11.16 -10.64
CA ARG A 41 -5.95 -10.72 -12.02
C ARG A 41 -4.73 -10.04 -12.64
N PHE A 42 -4.08 -9.12 -11.93
CA PHE A 42 -2.88 -8.44 -12.45
C PHE A 42 -1.73 -9.41 -12.78
N ILE A 43 -1.52 -10.42 -11.95
CA ILE A 43 -0.49 -11.45 -12.19
C ILE A 43 -0.83 -12.28 -13.44
N THR A 44 -2.09 -12.73 -13.57
CA THR A 44 -2.53 -13.54 -14.72
C THR A 44 -2.41 -12.80 -16.04
N PHE A 45 -2.66 -11.49 -16.05
CA PHE A 45 -2.69 -10.71 -17.28
C PHE A 45 -1.36 -10.03 -17.65
N GLN A 46 -0.27 -10.29 -16.90
CA GLN A 46 1.05 -9.65 -17.09
C GLN A 46 0.91 -8.15 -17.39
N THR A 47 0.27 -7.44 -16.47
CA THR A 47 -0.21 -6.08 -16.73
C THR A 47 0.91 -5.06 -16.95
N GLN A 48 0.58 -4.06 -17.77
CA GLN A 48 1.26 -2.77 -17.91
C GLN A 48 1.56 -2.10 -16.55
N PRO A 49 2.43 -1.08 -16.51
CA PRO A 49 2.71 -0.33 -15.28
C PRO A 49 1.42 0.09 -14.55
N ILE A 50 1.33 -0.23 -13.26
CA ILE A 50 0.18 0.06 -12.41
C ILE A 50 0.44 1.37 -11.65
N SER A 51 -0.39 2.39 -11.90
CA SER A 51 -0.38 3.62 -11.12
C SER A 51 -1.12 3.44 -9.80
N ILE A 52 -0.40 3.55 -8.68
CA ILE A 52 -0.98 3.55 -7.33
C ILE A 52 -0.91 4.93 -6.69
N ARG A 53 -1.87 5.21 -5.80
CA ARG A 53 -1.80 6.37 -4.92
C ARG A 53 -0.78 6.13 -3.83
N THR A 54 -0.04 7.18 -3.47
CA THR A 54 0.97 7.12 -2.40
C THR A 54 0.88 8.36 -1.52
N PRO A 55 1.40 8.29 -0.28
CA PRO A 55 1.53 9.48 0.55
C PRO A 55 2.39 10.58 -0.09
N PHE A 56 3.40 10.21 -0.89
CA PHE A 56 4.31 11.14 -1.56
C PHE A 56 3.62 12.02 -2.61
N THR A 57 2.56 11.52 -3.24
CA THR A 57 1.79 12.28 -4.25
C THR A 57 0.50 12.87 -3.69
N CYS A 58 0.32 12.84 -2.36
CA CYS A 58 -0.85 13.41 -1.71
C CYS A 58 -0.84 14.94 -1.83
N ARG A 59 -1.96 15.54 -2.25
CA ARG A 59 -2.11 16.99 -2.40
C ARG A 59 -2.60 17.70 -1.12
N SER A 60 -2.82 16.94 -0.05
CA SER A 60 -3.27 17.51 1.21
C SER A 60 -2.10 18.20 1.92
N THR A 61 -2.34 19.41 2.44
CA THR A 61 -1.28 20.31 2.93
C THR A 61 -0.67 19.89 4.26
N SER A 62 -1.48 19.33 5.17
CA SER A 62 -1.06 19.02 6.54
C SER A 62 -1.32 17.57 6.95
N TRP A 63 -2.00 16.80 6.10
CA TRP A 63 -2.48 15.45 6.42
C TRP A 63 -2.30 14.52 5.22
N ILE A 64 -2.34 13.21 5.44
CA ILE A 64 -2.42 12.23 4.36
C ILE A 64 -3.88 11.81 4.21
N CYS A 65 -4.43 11.88 3.00
CA CYS A 65 -5.81 11.44 2.78
C CYS A 65 -5.94 9.92 2.80
N ARG A 66 -7.14 9.42 3.16
CA ARG A 66 -7.48 7.99 3.26
C ARG A 66 -7.02 7.17 2.04
N LEU A 67 -7.25 7.69 0.84
CA LEU A 67 -6.91 7.00 -0.42
C LEU A 67 -5.42 6.99 -0.74
N CYS A 68 -4.66 8.01 -0.31
CA CYS A 68 -3.21 8.06 -0.51
C CYS A 68 -2.46 7.17 0.50
N TYR A 69 -3.02 6.97 1.69
CA TYR A 69 -2.50 6.02 2.66
C TYR A 69 -2.83 4.57 2.26
N GLY A 70 -4.13 4.29 2.04
CA GLY A 70 -4.64 2.96 1.72
C GLY A 70 -5.21 2.24 2.94
N ARG A 71 -4.96 0.93 3.04
CA ARG A 71 -5.45 0.08 4.14
C ARG A 71 -4.68 0.31 5.44
N SER A 72 -5.41 0.26 6.55
CA SER A 72 -4.85 0.25 7.89
C SER A 72 -4.16 -1.10 8.16
N PRO A 73 -2.94 -1.10 8.72
CA PRO A 73 -2.21 -2.33 9.04
C PRO A 73 -2.87 -3.15 10.15
N THR A 74 -3.79 -2.57 10.93
CA THR A 74 -4.40 -3.22 12.09
C THR A 74 -5.76 -3.85 11.79
N HIS A 75 -6.56 -3.29 10.88
CA HIS A 75 -7.96 -3.72 10.66
C HIS A 75 -8.20 -4.33 9.27
N GLY A 76 -7.28 -4.19 8.32
CA GLY A 76 -7.39 -4.80 6.99
C GLY A 76 -8.32 -4.08 6.01
N ASP A 77 -9.01 -3.01 6.44
CA ASP A 77 -9.81 -2.10 5.63
C ASP A 77 -9.09 -0.76 5.40
N LEU A 78 -9.65 0.14 4.59
CA LEU A 78 -9.11 1.49 4.39
C LEU A 78 -9.01 2.23 5.73
N VAL A 79 -7.90 2.96 5.94
CA VAL A 79 -7.63 3.73 7.17
C VAL A 79 -8.80 4.62 7.59
N GLU A 80 -9.06 4.72 8.89
CA GLU A 80 -10.14 5.57 9.40
C GLU A 80 -9.74 7.04 9.42
N LEU A 81 -10.74 7.92 9.28
CA LEU A 81 -10.49 9.36 9.33
C LEU A 81 -10.08 9.76 10.76
N GLY A 82 -8.94 10.43 10.89
CA GLY A 82 -8.38 10.82 12.19
C GLY A 82 -7.42 9.80 12.81
N GLU A 83 -7.17 8.66 12.14
CA GLU A 83 -6.16 7.69 12.59
C GLU A 83 -4.77 8.32 12.57
N ALA A 84 -4.02 8.18 13.68
CA ALA A 84 -2.72 8.80 13.89
C ALA A 84 -1.60 8.05 13.15
N VAL A 85 -1.71 7.95 11.82
CA VAL A 85 -0.82 7.16 10.95
C VAL A 85 0.67 7.53 11.07
N GLY A 86 0.99 8.79 11.40
CA GLY A 86 2.37 9.24 11.61
C GLY A 86 3.00 8.65 12.87
N ILE A 87 2.23 8.56 13.98
CA ILE A 87 2.70 7.95 15.23
C ILE A 87 2.88 6.45 15.02
N ILE A 88 1.92 5.79 14.39
CA ILE A 88 1.97 4.36 14.07
C ILE A 88 3.21 4.05 13.21
N ALA A 89 3.45 4.85 12.17
CA ALA A 89 4.62 4.67 11.31
C ALA A 89 5.95 4.86 12.07
N GLY A 90 6.02 5.89 12.93
CA GLY A 90 7.20 6.14 13.75
C GLY A 90 7.56 4.98 14.68
N GLN A 91 6.57 4.45 15.41
CA GLN A 91 6.76 3.30 16.29
C GLN A 91 7.12 2.02 15.53
N SER A 92 6.45 1.78 14.40
CA SER A 92 6.70 0.60 13.54
C SER A 92 8.13 0.51 13.02
N ILE A 93 8.86 1.62 12.99
CA ILE A 93 10.29 1.66 12.64
C ILE A 93 11.17 1.74 13.89
N GLY A 94 10.77 2.55 14.87
CA GLY A 94 11.56 2.84 16.07
C GLY A 94 11.77 1.62 16.97
N GLU A 95 10.70 0.90 17.34
CA GLU A 95 10.78 -0.24 18.27
C GLU A 95 11.60 -1.41 17.71
N PRO A 96 11.42 -1.85 16.45
CA PRO A 96 12.29 -2.86 15.87
C PRO A 96 13.75 -2.39 15.78
N GLY A 97 13.98 -1.10 15.53
CA GLY A 97 15.32 -0.52 15.47
C GLY A 97 16.06 -0.61 16.80
N THR A 98 15.41 -0.21 17.90
CA THR A 98 16.01 -0.32 19.24
C THR A 98 16.26 -1.78 19.62
N GLN A 99 15.32 -2.68 19.28
CA GLN A 99 15.49 -4.11 19.53
C GLN A 99 16.66 -4.72 18.76
N LEU A 100 16.85 -4.33 17.49
CA LEU A 100 17.98 -4.79 16.68
C LEU A 100 19.31 -4.37 17.31
N THR A 101 19.43 -3.13 17.77
CA THR A 101 20.64 -2.64 18.46
C THR A 101 20.95 -3.47 19.71
N LEU A 102 19.96 -3.72 20.56
CA LEU A 102 20.15 -4.54 21.76
C LEU A 102 20.59 -5.97 21.41
N ARG A 103 20.01 -6.56 20.36
CA ARG A 103 20.36 -7.92 19.93
C ARG A 103 21.75 -8.01 19.30
N THR A 104 22.24 -6.98 18.60
CA THR A 104 23.54 -7.05 17.91
C THR A 104 24.75 -6.92 18.85
N PHE A 105 24.62 -6.18 19.95
CA PHE A 105 25.75 -5.90 20.85
C PHE A 105 25.80 -6.81 22.09
N HIS A 106 24.81 -7.68 22.27
CA HIS A 106 24.70 -8.57 23.44
C HIS A 106 24.53 -10.06 23.06
N THR A 107 24.84 -10.45 21.82
CA THR A 107 25.12 -11.84 21.42
C THR A 107 26.58 -12.18 21.64
#